data_AF-A0A2X4UJ31-F1
#
_entry.id   AF-A0A2X4UJ31-F1
#
_cell.length_a   1.000
_cell.length_b   1.000
_cell.length_c   1.000
_cell.angle_alpha   90.00
_cell.angle_beta   90.00
_cell.angle_gamma   90.00
#
_symmetry.space_group_name_H-M   'P 1'
#
loop_
_entity.id
_entity.type
_entity.pdbx_description
1 polymer ?
#
loop_
_entity_poly.entity_id
_entity_poly.type
_entity_poly.pdbx_seq_one_letter_code
_entity_poly.pdbx_strand_id
1 'polypeptide(L)'
;MPVNQCPQGHEIRTSADRDNGGYCRRCRSEREKRQRIGKSAAWTVVRAFESAGVQFQHDGVPVEPAEVVRQLTEAYASGAFDTH
;
A
#
# COMPACT_ATOMS: atom_id res chain seq x y z
N MET A 1 -16.99 13.91 -24.13
CA MET A 1 -15.79 14.38 -23.40
C MET A 1 -15.02 15.30 -24.33
N PRO A 2 -14.66 16.53 -23.95
CA PRO A 2 -13.81 17.38 -24.78
C PRO A 2 -12.51 16.64 -25.12
N VAL A 3 -12.04 16.76 -26.36
CA VAL A 3 -10.85 16.04 -26.85
C VAL A 3 -9.62 16.34 -25.98
N ASN A 4 -9.62 17.48 -25.29
CA ASN A 4 -8.53 17.97 -24.45
C ASN A 4 -8.80 17.82 -22.95
N GLN A 5 -9.66 16.91 -22.50
CA GLN A 5 -9.87 16.65 -21.08
C GLN A 5 -9.71 15.18 -20.71
N CYS A 6 -9.27 14.92 -19.48
CA CYS A 6 -9.23 13.58 -18.89
C CYS A 6 -10.57 13.26 -18.20
N PRO A 7 -10.83 11.99 -17.82
CA PRO A 7 -12.07 11.59 -17.12
C PRO A 7 -12.34 12.31 -15.79
N GLN A 8 -11.34 13.01 -15.22
CA GLN A 8 -11.47 13.81 -14.01
C GLN A 8 -11.64 15.31 -14.30
N GLY A 9 -11.84 15.70 -15.57
CA GLY A 9 -12.02 17.09 -16.00
C GLY A 9 -10.74 17.92 -16.13
N HIS A 10 -9.55 17.32 -15.92
CA HIS A 10 -8.29 18.04 -16.11
C HIS A 10 -8.00 18.26 -17.59
N GLU A 11 -7.52 19.45 -17.92
CA GLU A 11 -7.07 19.78 -19.27
C GLU A 11 -5.83 18.97 -19.66
N ILE A 12 -5.85 18.44 -20.88
CA ILE A 12 -4.82 17.65 -21.53
C ILE A 12 -4.31 18.49 -22.68
N ARG A 13 -3.05 18.95 -22.58
CA ARG A 13 -2.42 19.78 -23.60
C ARG A 13 -2.13 19.00 -24.88
N THR A 14 -1.73 17.72 -24.74
CA THR A 14 -1.42 16.86 -25.87
C THR A 14 -1.94 15.44 -25.64
N SER A 15 -2.31 14.73 -26.70
CA SER A 15 -2.73 13.32 -26.63
C SER A 15 -1.65 12.41 -26.03
N ALA A 16 -0.36 12.79 -26.12
CA ALA A 16 0.76 12.11 -25.48
C ALA A 16 0.77 12.20 -23.94
N ASP A 17 -0.03 13.08 -23.34
CA ASP A 17 -0.16 13.20 -21.89
C ASP A 17 -1.17 12.22 -21.28
N ARG A 18 -1.82 11.39 -22.12
CA ARG A 18 -2.74 10.33 -21.71
C ARG A 18 -1.98 9.04 -21.40
N ASP A 19 -2.43 8.35 -20.37
CA ASP A 19 -2.11 6.93 -20.17
C ASP A 19 -3.09 6.02 -20.93
N ASN A 20 -2.86 4.71 -20.85
CA ASN A 20 -3.70 3.69 -21.50
C ASN A 20 -5.16 3.70 -21.01
N GLY A 21 -5.44 4.33 -19.86
CA GLY A 21 -6.80 4.52 -19.33
C GLY A 21 -7.42 5.87 -19.66
N GLY A 22 -6.72 6.72 -20.43
CA GLY A 22 -7.15 8.08 -20.78
C GLY A 22 -6.95 9.12 -19.68
N TYR A 23 -6.27 8.77 -18.58
CA TYR A 23 -5.96 9.71 -17.49
C TYR A 23 -4.74 10.56 -17.83
N CYS A 24 -4.72 11.79 -17.32
CA CYS A 24 -3.59 12.70 -17.51
C CYS A 24 -2.45 12.42 -16.51
N ARG A 25 -1.25 12.97 -16.79
CA ARG A 25 -0.07 12.87 -15.91
C ARG A 25 -0.36 13.23 -14.44
N ARG A 26 -1.21 14.24 -14.18
CA ARG A 26 -1.58 14.64 -12.81
C ARG A 26 -2.36 13.54 -12.09
N CYS A 27 -3.38 12.97 -12.74
CA CYS A 27 -4.15 11.85 -12.18
C CYS A 27 -3.26 10.64 -11.90
N ARG A 28 -2.31 10.35 -12.79
CA ARG A 28 -1.33 9.28 -12.60
C ARG A 28 -0.43 9.55 -11.39
N SER A 29 0.13 10.75 -11.27
CA SER A 29 0.95 11.16 -10.12
C SER A 29 0.17 11.06 -8.80
N GLU A 30 -1.09 11.49 -8.77
CA GLU A 30 -1.95 11.36 -7.59
C GLU A 30 -2.22 9.90 -7.23
N ARG A 31 -2.49 9.05 -8.23
CA ARG A 31 -2.67 7.60 -8.02
C ARG A 31 -1.41 6.94 -7.47
N GLU A 32 -0.25 7.24 -8.04
CA GLU A 32 1.06 6.74 -7.57
C GLU A 32 1.37 7.25 -6.16
N LYS A 33 1.06 8.52 -5.85
CA LYS A 33 1.18 9.08 -4.50
C LYS A 33 0.30 8.31 -3.51
N ARG A 34 -0.97 8.06 -3.83
CA ARG A 34 -1.88 7.27 -2.99
C ARG A 34 -1.37 5.83 -2.79
N GLN A 35 -0.87 5.19 -3.85
CA GLN A 35 -0.27 3.86 -3.75
C GLN A 35 0.96 3.85 -2.85
N ARG A 36 1.85 4.84 -2.96
CA ARG A 36 3.02 4.97 -2.07
C ARG A 36 2.62 5.16 -0.62
N ILE A 37 1.65 6.03 -0.34
CA ILE A 37 1.13 6.25 1.02
C ILE A 37 0.53 4.95 1.57
N GLY A 38 -0.31 4.26 0.80
CA GLY A 38 -0.91 2.99 1.21
C GLY A 38 0.15 1.92 1.51
N LYS A 39 1.17 1.79 0.66
CA LYS A 39 2.31 0.90 0.92
C LYS A 39 3.05 1.30 2.18
N SER A 40 3.32 2.60 2.38
CA SER A 40 4.00 3.09 3.59
C SER A 40 3.23 2.73 4.86
N ALA A 41 1.90 2.91 4.87
CA ALA A 41 1.07 2.56 6.01
C ALA A 41 1.10 1.05 6.29
N ALA A 42 1.01 0.21 5.25
CA ALA A 42 1.11 -1.24 5.39
C ALA A 42 2.49 -1.65 5.95
N TRP A 43 3.58 -1.05 5.48
CA TRP A 43 4.93 -1.29 6.00
C TRP A 43 5.07 -0.89 7.46
N THR A 44 4.45 0.22 7.89
CA THR A 44 4.46 0.62 9.32
C THR A 44 3.82 -0.46 10.19
N VAL A 45 2.68 -1.00 9.77
CA VAL A 45 1.97 -2.07 10.50
C VAL A 45 2.81 -3.35 10.55
N VAL A 46 3.35 -3.78 9.40
CA VAL A 46 4.22 -4.96 9.33
C VAL A 46 5.42 -4.82 10.27
N ARG A 47 6.12 -3.68 10.23
CA ARG A 47 7.27 -3.45 11.11
C ARG A 47 6.91 -3.44 12.59
N ALA A 48 5.75 -2.91 12.95
CA ALA A 48 5.28 -2.93 14.34
C ALA A 48 5.09 -4.38 14.83
N PHE A 49 4.47 -5.23 14.01
CA PHE A 49 4.30 -6.65 14.32
C PHE A 49 5.62 -7.42 14.32
N GLU A 50 6.53 -7.15 13.38
CA GLU A 50 7.88 -7.72 13.37
C GLU A 50 8.67 -7.34 14.62
N SER A 51 8.53 -6.10 15.11
CA SER A 51 9.17 -5.66 16.35
C SER A 51 8.65 -6.39 17.60
N ALA A 52 7.42 -6.92 17.53
CA ALA A 52 6.83 -7.78 18.55
C ALA A 52 7.13 -9.28 18.33
N GLY A 53 7.93 -9.63 17.32
CA GLY A 53 8.37 -11.00 17.05
C GLY A 53 7.57 -11.77 15.99
N VAL A 54 6.59 -11.15 15.33
CA VAL A 54 5.81 -11.79 14.26
C VAL A 54 6.61 -11.84 12.97
N GLN A 55 6.68 -13.00 12.33
CA GLN A 55 7.37 -13.21 11.07
C GLN A 55 6.38 -13.37 9.92
N PHE A 56 6.47 -12.50 8.91
CA PHE A 56 5.67 -12.58 7.69
C PHE A 56 6.37 -13.35 6.56
N GLN A 57 7.67 -13.62 6.70
CA GLN A 57 8.47 -14.39 5.76
C GLN A 57 9.59 -15.16 6.46
N HIS A 58 10.04 -16.23 5.82
CA HIS A 58 11.24 -16.98 6.18
C HIS A 58 12.11 -17.12 4.92
N ASP A 59 13.33 -16.55 4.94
CA ASP A 59 14.26 -16.56 3.80
C ASP A 59 13.65 -16.10 2.46
N GLY A 60 12.79 -15.09 2.52
CA GLY A 60 12.10 -14.53 1.34
C GLY A 60 10.86 -15.31 0.89
N VAL A 61 10.53 -16.42 1.56
CA VAL A 61 9.28 -17.17 1.35
C VAL A 61 8.23 -16.66 2.33
N PRO A 62 7.04 -16.22 1.87
CA PRO A 62 5.96 -15.82 2.76
C PRO A 62 5.55 -16.95 3.70
N VAL A 63 5.35 -16.63 4.97
CA VAL A 63 4.79 -17.56 5.96
C VAL A 63 3.31 -17.77 5.66
N GLU A 64 2.81 -18.99 5.88
CA GLU A 64 1.39 -19.31 5.70
C GLU A 64 0.49 -18.40 6.55
N PRO A 65 -0.63 -17.88 6.01
CA PRO A 65 -1.48 -16.94 6.74
C PRO A 65 -1.96 -17.44 8.10
N ALA A 66 -2.25 -18.74 8.22
CA ALA A 66 -2.67 -19.35 9.48
C ALA A 66 -1.60 -19.26 10.57
N GLU A 67 -0.33 -19.38 10.18
CA GLU A 67 0.81 -19.31 11.08
C GLU A 67 1.08 -17.86 11.52
N VAL A 68 0.93 -16.89 10.61
CA VAL A 68 0.98 -15.46 10.97
C VAL A 68 -0.11 -15.11 11.99
N VAL A 69 -1.34 -15.62 11.81
CA VAL A 69 -2.44 -15.40 12.75
C VAL A 69 -2.14 -16.01 14.13
N ARG A 70 -1.54 -17.21 14.17
CA ARG A 70 -1.12 -17.85 15.42
C ARG A 70 -0.11 -16.96 16.17
N GLN A 71 0.94 -16.50 15.49
CA GLN A 71 1.96 -15.63 16.07
C GLN A 71 1.39 -14.30 16.59
N LEU A 72 0.47 -13.69 15.83
CA LEU A 72 -0.20 -12.45 16.24
C LEU A 72 -1.03 -12.65 17.52
N THR A 73 -1.73 -13.78 17.61
CA THR A 73 -2.55 -14.10 18.79
C THR A 73 -1.68 -14.30 20.02
N GLU A 74 -0.54 -14.97 19.88
CA GLU A 74 0.44 -15.18 20.95
C GLU A 74 1.09 -13.85 21.41
N ALA A 75 1.54 -13.02 20.46
CA ALA A 75 2.11 -11.71 20.76
C ALA A 75 1.10 -10.79 21.46
N TYR A 76 -0.18 -10.85 21.07
CA TYR A 76 -1.24 -10.11 21.73
C TYR A 76 -1.48 -10.62 23.16
N ALA A 77 -1.58 -11.94 23.34
CA ALA A 77 -1.78 -12.56 24.65
C ALA A 77 -0.61 -12.31 25.62
N SER A 78 0.61 -12.12 25.11
CA SER A 78 1.79 -11.80 25.92
C SER A 78 1.96 -10.32 26.23
N GLY A 79 1.03 -9.45 25.79
CA GLY A 79 1.13 -8.00 25.98
C GLY A 79 2.26 -7.34 25.16
N ALA A 80 2.71 -7.96 24.06
CA ALA A 80 3.84 -7.45 23.27
C ALA A 80 3.56 -6.10 22.59
N PHE A 81 2.30 -5.67 22.56
CA PHE A 81 1.85 -4.39 21.99
C PHE A 81 1.49 -3.35 23.06
N ASP A 82 1.61 -3.69 24.34
CA ASP A 82 1.33 -2.76 25.44
C ASP A 82 2.51 -1.80 25.59
N THR A 83 2.53 -0.76 24.76
CA THR A 83 3.43 0.38 24.94
C THR A 83 2.91 1.27 26.06
N HIS A 84 3.69 1.39 27.14
CA HIS A 84 3.57 2.45 28.15
C HIS A 84 3.86 3.84 27.57
#